data_AF-A0A940TME7-F1
#
_entry.id   AF-A0A940TME7-F1
#
_cell.length_a   1.000
_cell.length_b   1.000
_cell.length_c   1.000
_cell.angle_alpha   90.00
_cell.angle_beta   90.00
_cell.angle_gamma   90.00
#
_symmetry.space_group_name_H-M   'P 1'
#
loop_
_entity.id
_entity.type
_entity.pdbx_description
1 polymer ?
#
loop_
_entity_poly.entity_id
_entity_poly.type
_entity_poly.pdbx_seq_one_letter_code
_entity_poly.pdbx_strand_id
1 'polypeptide(L)'
;MHALNRAYRGKDRPTDVLAFPLHTPPIAAGVASLGDVVISIDTAALAATQRRRPLARCLDELVIHGILHLLGYDHEISAAEERRMARKAREVRAAIGLLVVPVSRPQPVAARRARS
;
A
#
# COMPACT_ATOMS: atom_id res chain seq x y z
N MET A 1 -12.87 -7.85 -5.89
CA MET A 1 -12.20 -7.93 -4.56
C MET A 1 -13.10 -8.30 -3.40
N HIS A 2 -14.33 -7.77 -3.28
CA HIS A 2 -15.23 -8.13 -2.18
C HIS A 2 -15.43 -9.66 -2.04
N ALA A 3 -15.71 -10.37 -3.13
CA ALA A 3 -15.84 -11.83 -3.13
C ALA A 3 -14.57 -12.57 -2.61
N LEU A 4 -13.37 -12.10 -2.98
CA LEU A 4 -12.11 -12.67 -2.51
C LEU A 4 -11.87 -12.38 -1.02
N ASN A 5 -12.17 -11.16 -0.57
CA ASN A 5 -12.02 -10.81 0.84
C ASN A 5 -12.97 -11.62 1.74
N ARG A 6 -14.19 -11.85 1.25
CA ARG A 6 -15.16 -12.74 1.91
C ARG A 6 -14.68 -14.19 1.89
N ALA A 7 -14.23 -14.70 0.76
CA ALA A 7 -13.82 -16.10 0.61
C ALA A 7 -12.56 -16.46 1.42
N TYR A 8 -11.56 -15.59 1.44
CA TYR A 8 -10.24 -15.91 2.03
C TYR A 8 -9.98 -15.27 3.40
N ARG A 9 -10.67 -14.18 3.74
CA ARG A 9 -10.54 -13.51 5.05
C ARG A 9 -11.83 -13.48 5.87
N GLY A 10 -12.94 -13.99 5.35
CA GLY A 10 -14.25 -13.93 6.03
C GLY A 10 -14.80 -12.52 6.22
N LYS A 11 -14.20 -11.50 5.59
CA LYS A 11 -14.56 -10.08 5.78
C LYS A 11 -15.52 -9.67 4.65
N ASP A 12 -16.79 -9.44 4.98
CA ASP A 12 -17.86 -9.08 4.03
C ASP A 12 -17.81 -7.60 3.61
N ARG A 13 -16.67 -7.16 3.08
CA ARG A 13 -16.44 -5.79 2.60
C ARG A 13 -15.37 -5.78 1.51
N PRO A 14 -15.38 -4.81 0.57
CA PRO A 14 -14.25 -4.64 -0.33
C PRO A 14 -12.97 -4.28 0.44
N THR A 15 -11.84 -4.66 -0.13
CA THR A 15 -10.49 -4.29 0.32
C THR A 15 -9.67 -3.93 -0.90
N ASP A 16 -8.69 -3.05 -0.71
CA ASP A 16 -7.79 -2.56 -1.75
C ASP A 16 -6.65 -3.54 -2.04
N VAL A 17 -6.19 -4.31 -1.05
CA VAL A 17 -5.16 -5.35 -1.23
C VAL A 17 -5.46 -6.64 -0.46
N LEU A 18 -5.03 -7.77 -1.02
CA LEU A 18 -4.91 -9.08 -0.37
C LEU A 18 -3.52 -9.67 -0.71
N ALA A 19 -2.92 -10.37 0.26
CA ALA A 19 -1.66 -11.08 0.10
C ALA A 19 -1.86 -12.56 0.46
N PHE A 20 -1.35 -13.44 -0.39
CA PHE A 20 -1.47 -14.89 -0.31
C PHE A 20 -0.07 -15.51 -0.25
N PRO A 21 0.50 -15.67 0.96
CA PRO A 21 1.83 -16.26 1.11
C PRO A 21 1.82 -17.74 0.75
N LEU A 22 2.85 -18.19 0.03
CA LEU A 22 3.10 -19.62 -0.17
C LEU A 22 3.84 -20.18 1.04
N HIS A 23 3.18 -21.00 1.84
CA HIS A 23 3.78 -21.61 3.04
C HIS A 23 4.92 -22.59 2.73
N THR A 24 4.90 -23.19 1.54
CA THR A 24 5.98 -24.03 1.01
C THR A 24 6.27 -23.56 -0.42
N PRO A 25 7.15 -22.55 -0.59
CA PRO A 25 7.38 -21.97 -1.90
C PRO A 25 8.06 -23.02 -2.79
N PRO A 26 7.49 -23.37 -3.97
CA PRO A 26 8.18 -24.24 -4.90
C PRO A 26 9.45 -23.53 -5.35
N ILE A 27 10.59 -24.20 -5.21
CA ILE A 27 11.88 -23.69 -5.67
C ILE A 27 12.03 -24.12 -7.13
N ALA A 28 11.87 -23.18 -8.04
CA ALA A 28 12.15 -23.39 -9.45
C ALA A 28 13.39 -22.58 -9.83
N ALA A 29 14.38 -23.24 -10.45
CA ALA A 29 15.63 -22.60 -10.87
C ALA A 29 16.37 -21.81 -9.75
N GLY A 30 16.25 -22.25 -8.49
CA GLY A 30 16.88 -21.58 -7.33
C GLY A 30 16.16 -20.34 -6.84
N VAL A 31 14.99 -20.00 -7.39
CA VAL A 31 14.16 -18.87 -6.96
C VAL A 31 12.94 -19.39 -6.21
N ALA A 32 12.71 -18.87 -5.00
CA ALA A 32 11.52 -19.15 -4.21
C ALA A 32 10.41 -18.14 -4.55
N SER A 33 9.22 -18.63 -4.93
CA SER A 33 8.05 -17.77 -5.10
C SER A 33 7.42 -17.43 -3.74
N LEU A 34 7.36 -16.15 -3.37
CA LEU A 34 6.79 -15.73 -2.08
C LEU A 34 5.26 -15.90 -2.01
N GLY A 35 4.59 -16.00 -3.16
CA GLY A 35 3.14 -16.03 -3.30
C GLY A 35 2.59 -14.83 -4.05
N ASP A 36 1.30 -14.55 -3.87
CA ASP A 36 0.57 -13.59 -4.70
C ASP A 36 0.12 -12.35 -3.93
N VAL A 37 0.20 -11.19 -4.58
CA VAL A 37 -0.43 -9.94 -4.11
C VAL A 37 -1.48 -9.52 -5.12
N VAL A 38 -2.73 -9.39 -4.66
CA VAL A 38 -3.87 -8.98 -5.50
C VAL A 38 -4.33 -7.60 -5.06
N ILE A 39 -4.27 -6.64 -5.98
CA ILE A 39 -4.67 -5.24 -5.74
C ILE A 39 -5.84 -4.88 -6.66
N SER A 40 -6.91 -4.32 -6.09
CA SER A 40 -7.99 -3.73 -6.88
C SER A 40 -7.70 -2.27 -7.16
N ILE A 41 -7.46 -1.94 -8.43
CA ILE A 41 -7.23 -0.57 -8.87
C ILE A 41 -8.46 0.31 -8.61
N ASP A 42 -9.67 -0.19 -8.89
CA ASP A 42 -10.91 0.57 -8.68
C ASP A 42 -11.11 0.93 -7.20
N THR A 43 -10.88 -0.04 -6.31
CA THR A 43 -11.00 0.17 -4.86
C THR A 43 -9.89 1.08 -4.35
N ALA A 44 -8.66 0.92 -4.85
CA ALA A 44 -7.56 1.81 -4.51
C ALA A 44 -7.79 3.25 -5.00
N ALA A 45 -8.39 3.45 -6.17
CA ALA A 45 -8.72 4.76 -6.73
C ALA A 45 -9.80 5.49 -5.91
N LEU A 46 -10.84 4.76 -5.49
CA LEU A 46 -11.84 5.29 -4.57
C LEU A 46 -11.21 5.72 -3.24
N ALA A 47 -10.38 4.86 -2.65
CA ALA A 47 -9.70 5.16 -1.39
C ALA A 47 -8.70 6.32 -1.53
N ALA A 48 -7.98 6.41 -2.65
CA ALA A 48 -7.06 7.50 -2.94
C ALA A 48 -7.79 8.84 -3.04
N THR A 49 -8.95 8.86 -3.70
CA THR A 49 -9.83 10.04 -3.80
C THR A 49 -10.31 10.48 -2.41
N GLN A 50 -10.80 9.55 -1.59
CA GLN A 50 -11.25 9.83 -0.22
C GLN A 50 -10.12 10.38 0.66
N ARG A 51 -8.90 9.85 0.49
CA ARG A 51 -7.70 10.28 1.24
C ARG A 51 -7.04 11.53 0.65
N ARG A 52 -7.53 12.07 -0.47
CA ARG A 52 -6.93 13.18 -1.25
C ARG A 52 -5.46 12.94 -1.57
N ARG A 53 -5.13 11.72 -2.02
CA ARG A 53 -3.77 11.31 -2.39
C ARG A 53 -3.72 10.83 -3.84
N PRO A 54 -2.59 10.99 -4.55
CA PRO A 54 -2.44 10.41 -5.88
C PRO A 54 -2.58 8.89 -5.85
N LEU A 55 -3.30 8.31 -6.81
CA LEU A 55 -3.46 6.85 -6.94
C LEU A 55 -2.12 6.13 -6.95
N ALA A 56 -1.13 6.63 -7.71
CA ALA A 56 0.21 6.06 -7.76
C ALA A 56 0.83 5.89 -6.36
N ARG A 57 0.68 6.89 -5.47
CA ARG A 57 1.18 6.81 -4.09
C ARG A 57 0.45 5.77 -3.25
N CYS A 58 -0.85 5.59 -3.47
CA CYS A 58 -1.60 4.53 -2.80
C CYS A 58 -1.18 3.16 -3.32
N LEU A 59 -0.93 3.00 -4.63
CA LEU A 59 -0.45 1.74 -5.20
C LEU A 59 0.94 1.37 -4.67
N ASP A 60 1.87 2.33 -4.59
CA ASP A 60 3.19 2.14 -3.99
C ASP A 60 3.08 1.54 -2.58
N GLU A 61 2.17 2.09 -1.75
CA GLU A 61 1.94 1.62 -0.39
C GLU A 61 1.32 0.22 -0.35
N LEU A 62 0.34 -0.05 -1.20
CA LEU A 62 -0.34 -1.35 -1.26
C LEU A 62 0.61 -2.46 -1.73
N VAL A 63 1.48 -2.18 -2.70
CA VAL A 63 2.49 -3.14 -3.17
C VAL A 63 3.48 -3.45 -2.06
N ILE A 64 4.06 -2.42 -1.42
CA ILE A 64 5.00 -2.63 -0.31
C ILE A 64 4.32 -3.38 0.84
N HIS A 65 3.09 -3.01 1.17
CA HIS A 65 2.30 -3.66 2.22
C HIS A 65 2.06 -5.14 1.91
N GLY A 66 1.64 -5.47 0.68
CA GLY A 66 1.42 -6.85 0.24
C GLY A 66 2.70 -7.68 0.31
N ILE A 67 3.82 -7.16 -0.20
CA ILE A 67 5.13 -7.85 -0.17
C ILE A 67 5.57 -8.10 1.28
N LEU A 68 5.40 -7.13 2.18
CA LEU A 68 5.76 -7.32 3.59
C LEU A 68 4.91 -8.40 4.26
N HIS A 69 3.63 -8.50 3.91
CA HIS A 69 2.80 -9.62 4.36
C HIS A 69 3.29 -10.97 3.82
N LEU A 70 3.72 -11.03 2.55
CA LEU A 70 4.33 -12.25 2.00
C LEU A 70 5.63 -12.65 2.73
N LEU A 71 6.38 -11.67 3.24
CA LEU A 71 7.61 -11.88 4.03
C LEU A 71 7.33 -12.16 5.53
N GLY A 72 6.06 -12.32 5.92
CA GLY A 72 5.67 -12.67 7.29
C GLY A 72 5.62 -11.50 8.27
N TYR A 73 5.63 -10.25 7.79
CA TYR A 73 5.28 -9.11 8.64
C TYR A 73 3.76 -9.02 8.76
N ASP A 74 3.23 -8.95 9.99
CA ASP A 74 1.79 -8.86 10.19
C ASP A 74 1.42 -7.83 11.28
N HIS A 75 0.91 -6.69 10.82
CA HIS A 75 0.48 -5.61 11.69
C HIS A 75 -0.83 -5.88 12.44
N GLU A 76 -1.61 -6.91 12.08
CA GLU A 76 -2.87 -7.24 12.77
C GLU A 76 -2.63 -8.01 14.10
N ILE A 77 -1.40 -8.50 14.35
CA ILE A 77 -1.07 -9.36 15.52
C ILE A 77 -0.87 -8.54 16.81
N SER A 78 -0.11 -7.45 16.76
CA SER A 78 0.19 -6.63 17.94
C SER A 78 0.71 -5.24 17.56
N ALA A 79 0.64 -4.29 18.50
CA ALA A 79 1.22 -2.97 18.32
C ALA A 79 2.75 -3.01 18.10
N ALA A 80 3.44 -4.05 18.58
CA ALA A 80 4.87 -4.24 18.33
C ALA A 80 5.14 -4.64 16.87
N GLU A 81 4.37 -5.60 16.34
CA GLU A 81 4.48 -6.00 14.94
C GLU A 81 4.02 -4.90 13.98
N GLU A 82 2.99 -4.13 14.33
CA GLU A 82 2.59 -2.94 13.59
C GLU A 82 3.76 -1.95 13.45
N ARG A 83 4.44 -1.63 14.56
CA ARG A 83 5.63 -0.74 14.53
C ARG A 83 6.77 -1.34 13.71
N ARG A 84 6.98 -2.65 13.79
CA ARG A 84 8.02 -3.38 13.05
C ARG A 84 7.76 -3.33 11.55
N MET A 85 6.54 -3.64 11.12
CA MET A 85 6.11 -3.55 9.71
C MET A 85 6.18 -2.11 9.20
N ALA A 86 5.70 -1.14 9.97
CA ALA A 86 5.74 0.27 9.59
C ALA A 86 7.18 0.79 9.42
N ARG A 87 8.12 0.35 10.26
CA ARG A 87 9.54 0.65 10.12
C ARG A 87 10.11 0.07 8.82
N LYS A 88 9.88 -1.23 8.57
CA LYS A 88 10.37 -1.88 7.35
C LYS A 88 9.79 -1.24 6.08
N ALA A 89 8.51 -0.87 6.09
CA ALA A 89 7.88 -0.15 4.98
C ALA A 89 8.56 1.20 4.67
N ARG A 90 9.02 1.93 5.70
CA ARG A 90 9.79 3.18 5.51
C ARG A 90 11.17 2.91 4.91
N GLU A 91 11.87 1.88 5.39
CA GLU A 91 13.18 1.48 4.86
C GLU A 91 13.08 1.11 3.38
N VAL A 92 12.09 0.30 2.99
CA VAL A 92 11.86 -0.09 1.60
C VAL A 92 11.59 1.15 0.73
N ARG A 93 10.67 2.03 1.16
CA ARG A 93 10.37 3.28 0.42
C ARG A 93 11.61 4.14 0.20
N ALA A 94 12.47 4.27 1.21
CA ALA A 94 13.71 5.03 1.10
C ALA A 94 14.68 4.38 0.11
N ALA A 95 14.83 3.05 0.15
CA ALA A 95 15.73 2.31 -0.73
C ALA A 95 15.34 2.39 -2.21
N ILE A 96 14.05 2.41 -2.53
CA ILE A 96 13.55 2.50 -3.91
C ILE A 96 13.30 3.95 -4.37
N GLY A 97 13.77 4.95 -3.62
CA GLY A 97 13.68 6.36 -4.02
C GLY A 97 12.28 6.98 -3.91
N LEU A 98 11.32 6.31 -3.26
CA LEU A 98 9.96 6.83 -3.01
C LEU A 98 9.89 7.72 -1.77
N LEU A 99 10.95 8.47 -1.48
CA LEU A 99 10.97 9.42 -0.38
C LEU A 99 9.79 10.40 -0.52
N VAL A 100 9.11 10.63 0.60
CA VAL A 100 8.03 11.60 0.71
C VAL A 100 8.65 12.97 0.49
N VAL A 101 8.54 13.49 -0.74
CA VAL A 101 8.69 14.92 -0.97
C VAL A 101 7.45 15.57 -0.36
N PRO A 102 7.56 16.46 0.64
CA PRO A 102 6.39 17.21 1.09
C PRO A 102 5.84 17.97 -0.11
N VAL A 103 4.57 17.72 -0.44
CA VAL A 103 3.87 18.55 -1.43
C VAL A 103 3.78 19.94 -0.83
N SER A 104 4.65 20.86 -1.28
CA SER A 104 4.52 22.27 -0.96
C SER A 104 3.11 22.71 -1.31
N ARG A 105 2.38 23.25 -0.32
CA ARG A 105 1.08 23.88 -0.58
C ARG A 105 1.28 24.94 -1.67
N PRO A 106 0.42 24.99 -2.71
CA PRO A 106 0.49 26.09 -3.66
C PRO A 106 0.34 27.40 -2.88
N GLN A 107 1.30 28.31 -3.01
CA GLN A 107 1.15 29.64 -2.44
C GLN A 107 -0.05 30.31 -3.09
N PRO A 108 -0.94 30.97 -2.32
CA PRO A 108 -2.02 31.72 -2.91
C PRO A 108 -1.42 32.77 -3.84
N VAL A 109 -1.76 32.70 -5.13
CA VAL A 109 -1.42 33.74 -6.10
C VAL A 109 -2.05 35.02 -5.58
N ALA A 110 -1.22 35.98 -5.18
CA ALA A 110 -1.66 37.26 -4.65
C ALA A 110 -2.66 37.88 -5.65
N ALA A 111 -3.90 38.09 -5.19
CA ALA A 111 -4.92 38.76 -5.96
C ALA A 111 -4.40 40.15 -6.35
N ARG A 112 -4.09 40.30 -7.64
CA ARG A 112 -3.63 41.55 -8.23
C ARG A 112 -4.82 42.52 -8.16
N ARG A 113 -4.79 43.43 -7.18
CA ARG A 113 -5.78 44.50 -7.04
C ARG A 113 -5.80 45.31 -8.34
N ALA A 114 -6.88 45.21 -9.10
CA ALA A 114 -7.18 46.16 -10.15
C ALA A 114 -7.45 47.52 -9.50
N ARG A 115 -6.53 48.47 -9.69
CA ARG A 115 -6.81 49.90 -9.56
C ARG A 115 -7.36 50.35 -10.90
N SER A 116 -8.61 50.80 -10.94
CA SER A 116 -9.15 51.83 -11.84
C SER A 116 -10.45 52.31 -11.23
#